data_AF-A0A939NNB2-F1
#
_entry.id   AF-A0A939NNB2-F1
#
_cell.length_a   1.000
_cell.length_b   1.000
_cell.length_c   1.000
_cell.angle_alpha   90.00
_cell.angle_beta   90.00
_cell.angle_gamma   90.00
#
_symmetry.space_group_name_H-M   'P 1'
#
loop_
_entity.id
_entity.type
_entity.pdbx_description
1 polymer ?
#
loop_
_entity_poly.entity_id
_entity_poly.type
_entity_poly.pdbx_seq_one_letter_code
_entity_poly.pdbx_strand_id
1 'polypeptide(L)'
;MEHIVFKDDNQKLTSNRKSTVFSEFEQLRKGTGLKIDDFANVMGVSVAMVREWESRRVRPSPTELKLMRLIQANPQLSRQLLD
;
A
#
# COMPACT_ATOMS: atom_id res chain seq x y z
N MET A 1 -6.67 12.66 -41.04
CA MET A 1 -5.48 13.08 -40.27
C MET A 1 -5.34 12.13 -39.11
N GLU A 2 -4.21 11.44 -39.08
CA GLU A 2 -3.91 10.30 -38.22
C GLU A 2 -3.42 10.82 -36.86
N HIS A 3 -3.99 10.35 -35.76
CA HIS A 3 -3.53 10.69 -34.41
C HIS A 3 -2.80 9.49 -33.81
N ILE A 4 -1.49 9.68 -33.60
CA ILE A 4 -0.54 8.70 -33.07
C ILE A 4 -0.92 8.33 -31.63
N VAL A 5 -1.08 7.03 -31.38
CA VAL A 5 -1.32 6.44 -30.06
C VAL A 5 -0.01 6.40 -29.29
N PHE A 6 0.10 7.17 -28.22
CA PHE A 6 1.14 6.97 -27.21
C PHE A 6 0.55 6.19 -26.03
N LYS A 7 0.85 4.89 -26.03
CA LYS A 7 0.75 4.02 -24.86
C LYS A 7 2.14 4.02 -24.23
N ASP A 8 2.28 4.61 -23.05
CA ASP A 8 3.39 4.27 -22.15
C ASP A 8 2.92 4.31 -20.70
N ASP A 9 3.40 3.29 -20.01
CA ASP A 9 3.11 2.83 -18.67
C ASP A 9 3.73 3.78 -17.62
N ASN A 10 3.49 3.49 -16.34
CA ASN A 10 4.28 4.02 -15.22
C ASN A 10 3.96 5.46 -14.76
N GLN A 11 2.76 5.67 -14.21
CA GLN A 11 2.53 6.80 -13.30
C GLN A 11 3.27 6.57 -11.96
N LYS A 12 4.57 6.87 -11.99
CA LYS A 12 5.34 7.28 -10.83
C LYS A 12 4.64 8.46 -10.15
N LEU A 13 4.48 8.34 -8.83
CA LEU A 13 4.52 9.45 -7.87
C LEU A 13 3.61 10.65 -8.19
N THR A 14 2.30 10.50 -8.02
CA THR A 14 1.41 11.66 -7.87
C THR A 14 0.95 11.80 -6.42
N SER A 15 1.72 12.59 -5.68
CA SER A 15 1.21 13.39 -4.58
C SER A 15 0.00 14.20 -5.09
N ASN A 16 -1.22 13.81 -4.71
CA ASN A 16 -2.40 14.66 -4.91
C ASN A 16 -3.42 14.51 -3.78
N ARG A 17 -3.17 15.31 -2.74
CA ARG A 17 -4.12 16.07 -1.93
C ARG A 17 -5.61 15.90 -2.29
N LYS A 18 -6.23 14.83 -1.78
CA LYS A 18 -7.65 14.79 -1.45
C LYS A 18 -7.83 14.37 0.01
N SER A 19 -7.92 15.35 0.90
CA SER A 19 -8.66 15.24 2.17
C SER A 19 -10.05 14.63 1.87
N THR A 20 -10.68 13.72 2.62
CA THR A 20 -10.62 13.41 4.06
C THR A 20 -11.43 12.11 4.27
N VAL A 21 -10.83 10.92 4.35
CA VAL A 21 -11.52 9.72 4.91
C VAL A 21 -10.57 8.60 5.33
N PHE A 22 -9.43 8.46 4.67
CA PHE A 22 -8.55 7.29 4.82
C PHE A 22 -7.28 7.59 5.63
N SER A 23 -6.90 6.66 6.51
CA SER A 23 -5.68 6.74 7.33
C SER A 23 -4.41 6.59 6.49
N GLU A 24 -3.26 7.06 6.99
CA GLU A 24 -1.95 6.88 6.33
C GLU A 24 -1.69 5.40 6.00
N PHE A 25 -2.04 4.51 6.93
CA PHE A 25 -1.90 3.06 6.76
C PHE A 25 -2.79 2.48 5.66
N GLU A 26 -3.98 3.04 5.48
CA GLU A 26 -4.87 2.63 4.39
C GLU A 26 -4.33 3.09 3.05
N GLN A 27 -3.74 4.29 2.99
CA GLN A 27 -3.09 4.78 1.79
C GLN A 27 -1.85 3.95 1.45
N LEU A 28 -1.06 3.57 2.45
CA LEU A 28 0.09 2.66 2.29
C LEU A 28 -0.35 1.33 1.67
N ARG A 29 -1.40 0.71 2.22
CA ARG A 29 -1.96 -0.53 1.68
C ARG A 29 -2.53 -0.36 0.27
N LYS A 30 -3.32 0.69 0.03
CA LYS A 30 -3.86 0.96 -1.31
C LYS A 30 -2.76 1.23 -2.33
N GLY A 31 -1.65 1.82 -1.92
CA GLY A 31 -0.47 2.07 -2.76
C GLY A 31 0.23 0.81 -3.26
N THR A 32 0.11 -0.32 -2.55
CA THR A 32 0.67 -1.61 -2.98
C THR A 32 -0.27 -2.39 -3.91
N GLY A 33 -1.55 -2.01 -3.98
CA GLY A 33 -2.57 -2.73 -4.74
C GLY A 33 -3.05 -4.03 -4.08
N LEU A 34 -2.62 -4.31 -2.84
CA LEU A 34 -3.01 -5.52 -2.11
C LEU A 34 -4.34 -5.36 -1.39
N LYS A 35 -5.08 -6.47 -1.29
CA LYS A 35 -6.22 -6.58 -0.38
C LYS A 35 -5.74 -6.56 1.07
N ILE A 36 -6.65 -6.34 2.00
CA ILE A 36 -6.30 -6.25 3.43
C ILE A 36 -5.83 -7.58 4.00
N ASP A 37 -6.42 -8.67 3.55
CA ASP A 37 -6.01 -10.05 3.76
C ASP A 37 -4.58 -10.32 3.28
N ASP A 38 -4.30 -10.07 2.00
CA ASP A 38 -2.95 -10.19 1.43
C ASP A 38 -1.93 -9.32 2.17
N PHE A 39 -2.29 -8.07 2.46
CA PHE A 39 -1.42 -7.15 3.19
C PHE A 39 -1.12 -7.64 4.60
N ALA A 40 -2.11 -8.18 5.31
CA ALA A 40 -1.94 -8.76 6.63
C ALA A 40 -1.02 -9.98 6.58
N ASN A 41 -1.18 -10.86 5.58
CA ASN A 41 -0.31 -12.01 5.34
C ASN A 41 1.14 -11.59 5.10
N VAL A 42 1.37 -10.65 4.17
CA VAL A 42 2.70 -10.12 3.84
C VAL A 42 3.37 -9.46 5.05
N MET A 43 2.58 -8.77 5.88
CA MET A 43 3.05 -8.11 7.10
C MET A 43 3.24 -9.08 8.28
N GLY A 44 2.75 -10.33 8.19
CA GLY A 44 2.78 -11.30 9.27
C GLY A 44 1.88 -10.93 10.45
N VAL A 45 0.81 -10.17 10.21
CA VAL A 45 -0.14 -9.72 11.25
C VAL A 45 -1.56 -10.15 10.91
N SER A 46 -2.47 -10.06 11.89
CA SER A 46 -3.89 -10.32 11.62
C SER A 46 -4.55 -9.14 10.88
N VAL A 47 -5.57 -9.44 10.07
CA VAL A 47 -6.40 -8.41 9.41
C VAL A 47 -6.99 -7.41 10.41
N ALA A 48 -7.34 -7.87 11.62
CA ALA A 48 -7.79 -7.01 12.71
C ALA A 48 -6.73 -5.97 13.10
N MET A 49 -5.45 -6.35 13.21
CA MET A 49 -4.35 -5.44 13.53
C MET A 49 -4.20 -4.35 12.45
N VAL A 50 -4.30 -4.73 11.18
CA VAL A 50 -4.28 -3.76 10.07
C VAL A 50 -5.47 -2.79 10.18
N ARG A 51 -6.66 -3.27 10.54
CA ARG A 51 -7.83 -2.41 10.81
C ARG A 51 -7.63 -1.50 12.00
N GLU A 52 -6.96 -1.95 13.05
CA GLU A 52 -6.64 -1.13 14.21
C GLU A 52 -5.65 -0.01 13.86
N TRP A 53 -4.68 -0.28 13.00
CA TRP A 53 -3.80 0.74 12.43
C TRP A 53 -4.56 1.73 11.56
N GLU A 54 -5.39 1.26 10.63
CA GLU A 54 -6.27 2.11 9.81
C GLU A 54 -7.21 2.97 10.68
N SER A 55 -7.70 2.42 11.79
CA SER A 55 -8.55 3.11 12.78
C SER A 55 -7.78 3.99 13.77
N ARG A 56 -6.43 4.04 13.68
CA ARG A 56 -5.54 4.77 14.60
C ARG A 56 -5.68 4.35 16.07
N ARG A 57 -6.21 3.15 16.34
CA ARG A 57 -6.32 2.59 17.70
C ARG A 57 -4.98 2.06 18.20
N VAL A 58 -4.21 1.46 17.29
CA VAL A 58 -2.90 0.88 17.58
C VAL A 58 -1.88 1.53 16.64
N ARG A 59 -0.68 1.80 17.17
CA ARG A 59 0.44 2.29 16.37
C ARG A 59 1.35 1.10 16.04
N PRO A 60 1.68 0.86 14.75
CA PRO A 60 2.65 -0.15 14.39
C PRO A 60 4.03 0.16 14.98
N SER A 61 4.76 -0.90 15.31
CA SER A 61 6.16 -0.92 15.67
C SER A 61 7.04 -0.34 14.55
N PRO A 62 8.22 0.21 14.88
CA PRO A 62 9.19 0.66 13.89
C PRO A 62 9.54 -0.40 12.82
N THR A 63 9.51 -1.68 13.16
CA THR A 63 9.78 -2.78 12.22
C THR A 63 8.66 -2.91 11.18
N GLU A 64 7.41 -2.88 11.62
CA GLU A 64 6.24 -2.94 10.74
C GLU A 64 6.20 -1.71 9.83
N LEU A 65 6.48 -0.52 10.37
CA LEU A 65 6.59 0.70 9.55
C LEU A 65 7.66 0.59 8.46
N LYS A 66 8.82 0.01 8.77
CA LYS A 66 9.88 -0.22 7.77
C LYS A 66 9.42 -1.22 6.71
N LEU A 67 8.76 -2.29 7.11
CA LEU A 67 8.24 -3.30 6.18
C LEU A 67 7.18 -2.71 5.25
N MET A 68 6.23 -1.93 5.78
CA MET A 68 5.23 -1.22 4.97
C MET A 68 5.87 -0.32 3.92
N ARG A 69 6.89 0.47 4.31
CA ARG A 69 7.62 1.32 3.37
C ARG A 69 8.40 0.54 2.34
N LEU A 70 8.95 -0.61 2.73
CA LEU A 70 9.68 -1.50 1.82
C LEU A 70 8.75 -2.09 0.76
N ILE A 71 7.57 -2.56 1.16
CA ILE A 71 6.55 -3.12 0.26
C ILE A 71 6.00 -2.02 -0.66
N GLN A 72 5.77 -0.82 -0.12
CA GLN A 72 5.34 0.34 -0.91
C GLN A 72 6.39 0.74 -1.96
N ALA A 73 7.67 0.75 -1.58
CA ALA A 73 8.76 1.07 -2.50
C ALA A 73 8.96 -0.03 -3.56
N ASN A 74 8.70 -1.30 -3.20
CA ASN A 74 8.93 -2.47 -4.03
C ASN A 74 7.68 -3.37 -4.11
N PRO A 75 6.68 -3.05 -4.96
CA PRO A 75 5.44 -3.84 -5.07
C PRO A 75 5.65 -5.28 -5.58
N GLN A 76 6.80 -5.58 -6.21
CA GLN A 76 7.16 -6.96 -6.56
C GLN A 76 7.47 -7.79 -5.32
N LEU A 77 8.03 -7.18 -4.26
CA LEU A 77 8.34 -7.87 -3.01
C LEU A 77 7.06 -8.37 -2.32
N SER A 78 5.98 -7.58 -2.35
CA SER A 78 4.69 -8.07 -1.81
C SER A 78 4.19 -9.32 -2.49
N ARG A 79 4.42 -9.47 -3.80
CA ARG A 79 4.01 -10.67 -4.53
C ARG A 79 4.86 -11.88 -4.15
N GLN A 80 6.16 -11.67 -3.95
CA GLN A 80 7.05 -12.73 -3.48
C GLN A 80 6.79 -13.15 -2.04
N LEU A 81 6.28 -12.24 -1.19
CA LEU A 81 5.91 -12.56 0.19
C LEU A 81 4.54 -13.24 0.30
N LEU A 82 3.77 -13.27 -0.80
CA LEU A 82 2.48 -13.97 -0.87
C LEU A 82 2.62 -15.42 -1.37
N ASP A 83 3.77 -15.77 -1.94
CA ASP A 83 4.14 -17.10 -2.48
C ASP A 83 4.82 -17.95 -1.40
#